data_AF-A0A1V9Y989-F1
#
_entry.id   AF-A0A1V9Y989-F1
#
_cell.length_a   1.000
_cell.length_b   1.000
_cell.length_c   1.000
_cell.angle_alpha   90.00
_cell.angle_beta   90.00
_cell.angle_gamma   90.00
#
_symmetry.space_group_name_H-M   'P 1'
#
loop_
_entity.id
_entity.type
_entity.pdbx_description
1 polymer ?
#
loop_
_entity_poly.entity_id
_entity_poly.type
_entity_poly.pdbx_seq_one_letter_code
_entity_poly.pdbx_strand_id
1 'polypeptide(L)'
;MREIVEKIVWKSKKGVNTDCTNLAFTTWFFFIASISPNLHVAEPVSMLTVLLYVLLAGFIMSADDMPGYFVWIYWIDPLSWCIRALAINQYSADEFQKCVYNGIDYCALKNDTFGNAMLKQYGLKTGTQWIWYAVIYLAVCYVLFMFFAYLALEYIHYDHAEHTIIVNEDESEREDKGVDIYVAVPKTPANDQVAIPVQQSTHHTSKSVSLAFKDLWYSVPNPTKGEPDLQLLKGINGHALPGTITALMGSSGAGKTTLMDVIAGRKTGGK
;
A
#
# COMPACT_ATOMS: atom_id res chain seq x y z
N MET A 1 -20.58 -32.05 -25.17
CA MET A 1 -19.28 -32.18 -24.47
C MET A 1 -18.31 -31.07 -24.87
N ARG A 2 -18.10 -30.78 -26.17
CA ARG A 2 -17.32 -29.60 -26.64
C ARG A 2 -17.84 -28.26 -26.09
N GLU A 3 -19.15 -27.99 -26.15
CA GLU A 3 -19.73 -26.76 -25.58
C GLU A 3 -19.53 -26.60 -24.06
N ILE A 4 -19.44 -27.70 -23.30
CA ILE A 4 -19.26 -27.66 -21.85
C ILE A 4 -17.79 -27.35 -21.52
N VAL A 5 -16.85 -27.98 -22.24
CA VAL A 5 -15.42 -27.67 -22.13
C VAL A 5 -15.15 -26.24 -22.56
N GLU A 6 -15.78 -25.77 -23.64
CA GLU A 6 -15.69 -24.36 -24.06
C GLU A 6 -16.25 -23.43 -22.99
N LYS A 7 -17.46 -23.68 -22.46
CA LYS A 7 -18.03 -22.87 -21.38
C LYS A 7 -17.17 -22.86 -20.11
N ILE A 8 -16.51 -23.97 -19.76
CA ILE A 8 -15.59 -24.07 -18.61
C ILE A 8 -14.31 -23.27 -18.88
N VAL A 9 -13.71 -23.44 -20.05
CA VAL A 9 -12.53 -22.65 -20.50
C VAL A 9 -12.89 -21.17 -20.59
N TRP A 10 -14.11 -20.83 -20.99
CA TRP A 10 -14.59 -19.47 -21.13
C TRP A 10 -14.88 -18.81 -19.77
N LYS A 11 -15.45 -19.57 -18.82
CA LYS A 11 -15.64 -19.15 -17.43
C LYS A 11 -14.29 -18.98 -16.72
N SER A 12 -13.33 -19.86 -17.02
CA SER A 12 -11.94 -19.74 -16.55
C SER A 12 -11.24 -18.51 -17.15
N LYS A 13 -11.30 -18.28 -18.46
CA LYS A 13 -10.70 -17.11 -19.12
C LYS A 13 -11.28 -15.77 -18.64
N LYS A 14 -12.59 -15.71 -18.37
CA LYS A 14 -13.24 -14.51 -17.80
C LYS A 14 -12.79 -14.22 -16.37
N GLY A 15 -12.67 -15.26 -15.53
CA GLY A 15 -12.12 -15.12 -14.19
C GLY A 15 -10.68 -14.62 -14.24
N VAL A 16 -9.83 -15.32 -15.00
CA VAL A 16 -8.39 -15.02 -15.10
C VAL A 16 -8.10 -13.57 -15.52
N ASN A 17 -8.76 -13.03 -16.54
CA ASN A 17 -8.51 -11.64 -16.96
C ASN A 17 -8.92 -10.62 -15.89
N THR A 18 -10.03 -10.87 -15.19
CA THR A 18 -10.53 -10.00 -14.12
C THR A 18 -9.63 -10.08 -12.89
N ASP A 19 -9.22 -11.30 -12.53
CA ASP A 19 -8.32 -11.59 -11.41
C ASP A 19 -6.94 -10.96 -11.65
N CYS A 20 -6.37 -11.09 -12.85
CA CYS A 20 -5.10 -10.47 -13.24
C CYS A 20 -5.15 -8.94 -13.14
N THR A 21 -6.30 -8.33 -13.46
CA THR A 21 -6.46 -6.87 -13.36
C THR A 21 -6.51 -6.43 -11.91
N ASN A 22 -7.28 -7.13 -11.07
CA ASN A 22 -7.34 -6.85 -9.64
C ASN A 22 -5.96 -6.99 -8.97
N LEU A 23 -5.20 -8.02 -9.35
CA LEU A 23 -3.81 -8.21 -8.89
C LEU A 23 -2.91 -7.05 -9.33
N ALA A 24 -3.00 -6.59 -10.59
CA ALA A 24 -2.20 -5.47 -11.08
C ALA A 24 -2.52 -4.16 -10.33
N PHE A 25 -3.79 -3.86 -10.08
CA PHE A 25 -4.19 -2.70 -9.28
C PHE A 25 -3.76 -2.81 -7.83
N THR A 26 -3.85 -4.00 -7.22
CA THR A 26 -3.37 -4.23 -5.85
C THR A 26 -1.88 -3.93 -5.73
N THR A 27 -1.07 -4.38 -6.70
CA THR A 27 0.37 -4.05 -6.71
C THR A 27 0.65 -2.58 -6.98
N TRP A 28 -0.17 -1.90 -7.78
CA TRP A 28 -0.06 -0.46 -7.98
C TRP A 28 -0.35 0.33 -6.69
N PHE A 29 -1.41 -0.02 -5.96
CA PHE A 29 -1.70 0.60 -4.67
C PHE A 29 -0.62 0.32 -3.64
N PHE A 30 -0.12 -0.92 -3.61
CA PHE A 30 0.99 -1.28 -2.74
C PHE A 30 2.25 -0.46 -3.04
N PHE A 31 2.54 -0.23 -4.32
CA PHE A 31 3.63 0.65 -4.75
C PHE A 31 3.44 2.10 -4.28
N ILE A 32 2.25 2.69 -4.48
CA ILE A 32 1.96 4.04 -3.98
C ILE A 32 2.11 4.12 -2.46
N ALA A 33 1.59 3.12 -1.73
CA ALA A 33 1.70 3.05 -0.28
C ALA A 33 3.17 2.99 0.16
N SER A 34 4.00 2.20 -0.54
CA SER A 34 5.43 2.07 -0.23
C SER A 34 6.25 3.34 -0.46
N ILE A 35 5.79 4.26 -1.34
CA ILE A 35 6.43 5.58 -1.58
C ILE A 35 5.74 6.68 -0.76
N SER A 36 4.71 6.36 0.02
CA SER A 36 4.03 7.38 0.80
C SER A 36 4.61 7.47 2.21
N PRO A 37 4.99 8.66 2.70
CA PRO A 37 5.42 8.83 4.09
C PRO A 37 4.24 8.79 5.08
N ASN A 38 3.02 9.11 4.63
CA ASN A 38 1.83 9.24 5.45
C ASN A 38 0.58 8.79 4.69
N LEU A 39 -0.37 8.18 5.41
CA LEU A 39 -1.63 7.70 4.84
C LEU A 39 -2.48 8.82 4.23
N HIS A 40 -2.50 10.00 4.86
CA HIS A 40 -3.21 11.19 4.37
C HIS A 40 -2.72 11.71 3.02
N VAL A 41 -1.49 11.38 2.62
CA VAL A 41 -0.95 11.71 1.28
C VAL A 41 -1.22 10.57 0.30
N ALA A 42 -1.10 9.32 0.76
CA ALA A 42 -1.28 8.13 -0.07
C ALA A 42 -2.70 8.03 -0.64
N GLU A 43 -3.70 8.31 0.20
CA GLU A 43 -5.11 8.16 -0.16
C GLU A 43 -5.54 9.04 -1.35
N PRO A 44 -5.40 10.38 -1.32
CA PRO A 44 -5.80 11.22 -2.45
C PRO A 44 -4.96 10.95 -3.71
N VAL A 45 -3.67 10.60 -3.56
CA VAL A 45 -2.81 10.24 -4.70
C VAL A 45 -3.31 8.97 -5.38
N SER A 46 -3.64 7.93 -4.59
CA SER A 46 -4.19 6.68 -5.12
C SER A 46 -5.51 6.94 -5.86
N MET A 47 -6.41 7.72 -5.28
CA MET A 47 -7.71 8.06 -5.88
C MET A 47 -7.54 8.82 -7.20
N LEU A 48 -6.63 9.80 -7.26
CA LEU A 48 -6.35 10.56 -8.49
C LEU A 48 -5.78 9.66 -9.58
N THR A 49 -4.86 8.75 -9.24
CA THR A 49 -4.27 7.83 -10.23
C THR A 49 -5.31 6.88 -10.82
N VAL A 50 -6.22 6.34 -10.00
CA VAL A 50 -7.31 5.48 -10.47
C VAL A 50 -8.25 6.24 -11.38
N LEU A 51 -8.60 7.49 -11.04
CA LEU A 51 -9.43 8.33 -11.89
C LEU A 51 -8.80 8.52 -13.28
N LEU A 52 -7.49 8.78 -13.34
CA LEU A 52 -6.77 8.91 -14.60
C LEU A 52 -6.77 7.61 -15.41
N TYR A 53 -6.56 6.45 -14.78
CA TYR A 53 -6.67 5.15 -15.46
C TYR A 53 -8.07 4.91 -16.02
N VAL A 54 -9.13 5.15 -15.24
CA VAL A 54 -10.52 4.96 -15.70
C VAL A 54 -10.88 5.88 -16.87
N LEU A 55 -10.44 7.14 -16.83
CA LEU A 55 -10.70 8.10 -17.91
C LEU A 55 -10.02 7.69 -19.23
N LEU A 56 -8.80 7.15 -19.14
CA LEU A 56 -7.98 6.80 -20.29
C LEU A 56 -8.11 5.33 -20.73
N ALA A 57 -8.98 4.56 -20.08
CA ALA A 57 -9.18 3.14 -20.30
C ALA A 57 -9.72 2.76 -21.69
N GLY A 58 -10.21 3.72 -22.48
CA GLY A 58 -10.81 3.46 -23.79
C GLY A 58 -12.33 3.28 -23.79
N PHE A 59 -12.99 3.30 -22.62
CA PHE A 59 -14.46 3.22 -22.52
C PHE A 59 -15.12 4.60 -22.65
N ILE A 60 -14.57 5.61 -21.99
CA ILE A 60 -15.09 6.99 -22.01
C ILE A 60 -14.63 7.72 -23.28
N MET A 61 -13.39 7.49 -23.71
CA MET A 61 -12.81 8.09 -24.91
C MET A 61 -12.16 6.99 -25.75
N SER A 62 -12.57 6.86 -27.01
CA SER A 62 -11.98 5.87 -27.93
C SER A 62 -10.54 6.22 -28.26
N ALA A 63 -9.71 5.21 -28.54
CA ALA A 63 -8.31 5.39 -28.89
C ALA A 63 -8.13 6.19 -30.21
N ASP A 64 -9.09 6.10 -31.13
CA ASP A 64 -9.03 6.77 -32.44
C ASP A 64 -9.34 8.27 -32.35
N ASP A 65 -10.10 8.69 -31.33
CA ASP A 65 -10.46 10.09 -31.10
C ASP A 65 -9.41 10.82 -30.23
N MET A 66 -8.42 10.09 -29.70
CA MET A 66 -7.39 10.65 -28.85
C MET A 66 -6.32 11.38 -29.68
N PRO A 67 -5.93 12.61 -29.31
CA PRO A 67 -4.84 13.29 -29.98
C PRO A 67 -3.56 12.43 -29.95
N GLY A 68 -2.85 12.34 -31.07
CA GLY A 68 -1.73 11.41 -31.24
C GLY A 68 -0.61 11.52 -30.18
N TYR A 69 -0.48 12.70 -29.55
CA TYR A 69 0.47 12.93 -28.46
C TYR A 69 0.09 12.29 -27.11
N PHE A 70 -1.18 11.92 -26.88
CA PHE A 70 -1.62 11.24 -25.65
C PHE A 70 -1.86 9.74 -25.82
N VAL A 71 -1.82 9.23 -27.06
CA VAL A 71 -2.07 7.81 -27.38
C VAL A 71 -1.15 6.86 -26.60
N TRP A 72 0.08 7.26 -26.29
CA TRP A 72 1.01 6.41 -25.52
C TRP A 72 0.50 6.09 -24.11
N ILE A 73 -0.24 7.01 -23.45
CA ILE A 73 -0.77 6.77 -22.11
C ILE A 73 -1.83 5.66 -22.15
N TYR A 74 -2.65 5.65 -23.20
CA TYR A 74 -3.61 4.58 -23.45
C TYR A 74 -2.94 3.20 -23.52
N TRP A 75 -1.74 3.11 -24.12
CA TRP A 75 -1.00 1.85 -24.22
C TRP A 75 -0.27 1.45 -22.94
N ILE A 76 0.02 2.38 -22.04
CA ILE A 76 0.64 2.09 -20.73
C ILE A 76 -0.41 1.67 -19.69
N ASP A 77 -1.63 2.20 -19.81
CA ASP A 77 -2.70 1.93 -18.86
C ASP A 77 -3.10 0.43 -18.83
N PRO A 78 -2.92 -0.29 -17.69
CA PRO A 78 -3.32 -1.69 -17.59
C PRO A 78 -4.83 -1.90 -17.71
N LEU A 79 -5.65 -0.89 -17.37
CA LEU A 79 -7.11 -0.98 -17.48
C LEU A 79 -7.57 -1.06 -18.94
N SER A 80 -6.92 -0.30 -19.84
CA SER A 80 -7.23 -0.32 -21.28
C SER A 80 -7.02 -1.70 -21.90
N TRP A 81 -5.95 -2.40 -21.51
CA TRP A 81 -5.66 -3.76 -21.95
C TRP A 81 -6.67 -4.77 -21.41
N CYS A 82 -7.14 -4.58 -20.18
CA CYS A 82 -8.20 -5.41 -19.59
C CYS A 82 -9.52 -5.25 -20.36
N ILE A 83 -9.98 -4.00 -20.56
CA ILE A 83 -11.23 -3.72 -21.30
C ILE A 83 -11.15 -4.28 -22.71
N ARG A 84 -10.00 -4.12 -23.39
CA ARG A 84 -9.77 -4.71 -24.71
C ARG A 84 -9.86 -6.24 -24.69
N ALA A 85 -9.21 -6.90 -23.72
CA ALA A 85 -9.24 -8.35 -23.61
C ALA A 85 -10.66 -8.88 -23.32
N LEU A 86 -11.40 -8.20 -22.43
CA LEU A 86 -12.79 -8.54 -22.10
C LEU A 86 -13.72 -8.34 -23.30
N ALA A 87 -13.60 -7.23 -24.02
CA ALA A 87 -14.38 -6.94 -25.20
C ALA A 87 -14.14 -8.00 -26.29
N ILE A 88 -12.89 -8.29 -26.63
CA ILE A 88 -12.57 -9.32 -27.63
C ILE A 88 -13.08 -10.69 -27.17
N ASN A 89 -12.88 -11.04 -25.90
CA ASN A 89 -13.38 -12.30 -25.36
C ASN A 89 -14.90 -12.42 -25.46
N GLN A 90 -15.64 -11.34 -25.16
CA GLN A 90 -17.11 -11.31 -25.21
C GLN A 90 -17.63 -11.36 -26.65
N TYR A 91 -17.15 -10.50 -27.54
CA TYR A 91 -17.63 -10.40 -28.92
C TYR A 91 -17.12 -11.53 -29.83
N SER A 92 -16.13 -12.31 -29.39
CA SER A 92 -15.67 -13.52 -30.07
C SER A 92 -16.57 -14.74 -29.82
N ALA A 93 -17.59 -14.66 -28.97
CA ALA A 93 -18.52 -15.78 -28.77
C ALA A 93 -19.40 -16.03 -30.00
N ASP A 94 -19.73 -17.29 -30.26
CA ASP A 94 -20.53 -17.73 -31.42
C ASP A 94 -21.90 -17.04 -31.53
N GLU A 95 -22.46 -16.60 -30.40
CA GLU A 95 -23.71 -15.85 -30.36
C GLU A 95 -23.61 -14.52 -31.12
N PHE A 96 -22.45 -13.86 -31.05
CA PHE A 96 -22.19 -12.57 -31.68
C PHE A 96 -21.49 -12.69 -33.04
N GLN A 97 -20.98 -13.87 -33.40
CA GLN A 97 -20.36 -14.14 -34.71
C GLN A 97 -21.41 -14.52 -35.77
N LYS A 98 -22.55 -13.81 -35.79
CA LYS A 98 -23.65 -14.01 -36.75
C LYS A 98 -23.71 -12.85 -37.76
N CYS A 99 -24.15 -13.15 -38.98
CA CYS A 99 -24.37 -12.14 -40.01
C CYS A 99 -25.62 -11.30 -39.73
N VAL A 100 -26.71 -11.93 -39.28
CA VAL A 100 -27.96 -11.25 -38.97
C VAL A 100 -28.14 -11.18 -37.46
N TYR A 101 -28.27 -9.98 -36.91
CA TYR A 101 -28.53 -9.74 -35.49
C TYR A 101 -29.61 -8.67 -35.33
N ASN A 102 -30.66 -8.96 -34.57
CA ASN A 102 -31.85 -8.09 -34.41
C ASN A 102 -32.46 -7.59 -35.74
N GLY A 103 -32.49 -8.44 -36.77
CA GLY A 103 -33.10 -8.12 -38.07
C GLY A 103 -32.24 -7.26 -39.00
N ILE A 104 -31.00 -6.94 -38.63
CA ILE A 104 -30.03 -6.19 -39.46
C ILE A 104 -28.96 -7.17 -39.95
N ASP A 105 -28.69 -7.16 -41.26
CA ASP A 105 -27.62 -7.94 -41.88
C ASP A 105 -26.29 -7.17 -41.90
N TYR A 106 -25.41 -7.50 -40.97
CA TYR A 106 -24.08 -6.90 -40.82
C TYR A 106 -23.09 -7.39 -41.89
N CYS A 107 -23.29 -8.59 -42.43
CA CYS A 107 -22.46 -9.11 -43.51
C CYS A 107 -22.71 -8.34 -44.81
N ALA A 108 -23.96 -7.94 -45.09
CA ALA A 108 -24.26 -7.08 -46.24
C ALA A 108 -23.84 -5.61 -46.03
N LEU A 109 -23.90 -5.10 -44.79
CA LEU A 109 -23.67 -3.68 -44.52
C LEU A 109 -22.18 -3.34 -44.31
N LYS A 110 -21.46 -4.17 -43.57
CA LYS A 110 -20.06 -3.92 -43.16
C LYS A 110 -19.09 -5.02 -43.62
N ASN A 111 -19.54 -6.01 -44.41
CA ASN A 111 -18.75 -7.17 -44.83
C ASN A 111 -18.10 -7.93 -43.66
N ASP A 112 -18.71 -7.87 -42.47
CA ASP A 112 -18.22 -8.48 -41.24
C ASP A 112 -19.38 -9.02 -40.40
N THR A 113 -19.08 -10.01 -39.56
CA THR A 113 -20.01 -10.48 -38.52
C THR A 113 -20.31 -9.38 -37.50
N PHE A 114 -21.46 -9.45 -36.84
CA PHE A 114 -21.86 -8.48 -35.81
C PHE A 114 -20.78 -8.21 -34.75
N GLY A 115 -20.17 -9.25 -34.17
CA GLY A 115 -19.14 -9.10 -33.13
C GLY A 115 -17.91 -8.33 -33.61
N ASN A 116 -17.41 -8.65 -34.81
CA ASN A 116 -16.26 -7.96 -35.40
C ASN A 116 -16.59 -6.53 -35.82
N ALA A 117 -17.81 -6.29 -36.32
CA ALA A 117 -18.29 -4.97 -36.67
C ALA A 117 -18.40 -4.05 -35.44
N MET A 118 -18.83 -4.59 -34.29
CA MET A 118 -18.86 -3.87 -33.01
C MET A 118 -17.46 -3.56 -32.48
N LEU A 119 -16.55 -4.55 -32.50
CA LEU A 119 -15.16 -4.33 -32.08
C LEU A 119 -14.47 -3.23 -32.90
N LYS A 120 -14.64 -3.24 -34.22
CA LYS A 120 -14.09 -2.21 -35.12
C LYS A 120 -14.70 -0.83 -34.86
N GLN A 121 -15.98 -0.76 -34.46
CA GLN A 121 -16.64 0.51 -34.15
C GLN A 121 -16.06 1.15 -32.88
N TYR A 122 -15.57 0.35 -31.93
CA TYR A 122 -14.86 0.83 -30.73
C TYR A 122 -13.33 0.99 -30.94
N GLY A 123 -12.83 0.90 -32.19
CA GLY A 123 -11.40 0.99 -32.49
C GLY A 123 -10.57 -0.22 -32.01
N LEU A 124 -11.23 -1.31 -31.59
CA LEU A 124 -10.59 -2.49 -31.05
C LEU A 124 -10.22 -3.48 -32.17
N LYS A 125 -9.02 -4.06 -32.07
CA LYS A 125 -8.56 -5.11 -33.00
C LYS A 125 -9.34 -6.41 -32.73
N THR A 126 -9.73 -7.13 -33.79
CA THR A 126 -10.60 -8.31 -33.72
C THR A 126 -9.87 -9.63 -33.42
N GLY A 127 -8.53 -9.65 -33.45
CA GLY A 127 -7.77 -10.90 -33.31
C GLY A 127 -7.77 -11.46 -31.89
N THR A 128 -8.06 -12.75 -31.73
CA THR A 128 -8.02 -13.45 -30.43
C THR A 128 -6.61 -13.47 -29.80
N GLN A 129 -5.56 -13.27 -30.59
CA GLN A 129 -4.17 -13.17 -30.13
C GLN A 129 -3.96 -11.98 -29.16
N TRP A 130 -4.75 -10.92 -29.30
CA TRP A 130 -4.68 -9.74 -28.44
C TRP A 130 -5.06 -10.04 -26.98
N ILE A 131 -5.85 -11.10 -26.74
CA ILE A 131 -6.16 -11.54 -25.37
C ILE A 131 -4.87 -12.02 -24.68
N TRP A 132 -4.06 -12.82 -25.38
CA TRP A 132 -2.78 -13.31 -24.83
C TRP A 132 -1.77 -12.18 -24.61
N TYR A 133 -1.71 -11.21 -25.53
CA TYR A 133 -0.87 -10.02 -25.32
C TYR A 133 -1.31 -9.23 -24.08
N ALA A 134 -2.62 -9.07 -23.85
CA ALA A 134 -3.12 -8.41 -22.65
C ALA A 134 -2.77 -9.17 -21.36
N VAL A 135 -2.88 -10.50 -21.35
CA VAL A 135 -2.51 -11.32 -20.19
C VAL A 135 -1.01 -11.21 -19.88
N ILE A 136 -0.16 -11.33 -20.91
CA ILE A 136 1.29 -11.19 -20.76
C ILE A 136 1.64 -9.78 -20.28
N TYR A 137 1.03 -8.76 -20.85
CA TYR A 137 1.23 -7.36 -20.46
C TYR A 137 0.88 -7.13 -18.97
N LEU A 138 -0.30 -7.59 -18.53
CA LEU A 138 -0.72 -7.49 -17.13
C LEU A 138 0.23 -8.23 -16.18
N ALA A 139 0.73 -9.40 -16.57
CA ALA A 139 1.72 -10.14 -15.78
C ALA A 139 3.06 -9.39 -15.68
N VAL A 140 3.51 -8.76 -16.77
CA VAL A 140 4.72 -7.93 -16.77
C VAL A 140 4.54 -6.69 -15.89
N CYS A 141 3.41 -5.99 -15.99
CA CYS A 141 3.09 -4.85 -15.12
C CYS A 141 3.08 -5.24 -13.65
N TYR A 142 2.51 -6.40 -13.29
CA TYR A 142 2.51 -6.92 -11.93
C TYR A 142 3.94 -7.10 -11.39
N VAL A 143 4.81 -7.80 -12.13
CA VAL A 143 6.21 -8.02 -11.72
C VAL A 143 6.97 -6.70 -11.61
N LEU A 144 6.75 -5.79 -12.55
CA LEU A 144 7.40 -4.47 -12.59
C LEU A 144 6.99 -3.59 -11.40
N PHE A 145 5.69 -3.51 -11.07
CA PHE A 145 5.23 -2.74 -9.91
C PHE A 145 5.69 -3.37 -8.59
N MET A 146 5.73 -4.69 -8.50
CA MET A 146 6.28 -5.38 -7.33
C MET A 146 7.78 -5.10 -7.17
N PHE A 147 8.54 -5.11 -8.26
CA PHE A 147 9.96 -4.74 -8.25
C PHE A 147 10.19 -3.29 -7.81
N PHE A 148 9.38 -2.35 -8.32
CA PHE A 148 9.48 -0.96 -7.88
C PHE A 148 9.06 -0.76 -6.42
N ALA A 149 8.06 -1.50 -5.93
CA ALA A 149 7.69 -1.49 -4.52
C ALA A 149 8.79 -2.06 -3.64
N TYR A 150 9.47 -3.13 -4.09
CA TYR A 150 10.64 -3.67 -3.42
C TYR A 150 11.76 -2.62 -3.32
N LEU A 151 12.09 -1.94 -4.43
CA LEU A 151 13.08 -0.87 -4.42
C LEU A 151 12.66 0.30 -3.52
N ALA A 152 11.38 0.68 -3.53
CA ALA A 152 10.87 1.72 -2.65
C ALA A 152 11.09 1.34 -1.18
N LEU A 153 10.81 0.11 -0.78
CA LEU A 153 11.04 -0.34 0.60
C LEU A 153 12.52 -0.43 0.98
N GLU A 154 13.40 -0.78 0.03
CA GLU A 154 14.84 -0.88 0.31
C GLU A 154 15.51 0.50 0.39
N TYR A 155 15.13 1.43 -0.49
CA TYR A 155 15.76 2.75 -0.59
C TYR A 155 15.08 3.83 0.25
N ILE A 156 13.80 3.64 0.60
CA ILE A 156 13.04 4.64 1.33
C ILE A 156 12.85 4.20 2.77
N HIS A 157 13.74 4.68 3.64
CA HIS A 157 13.55 4.62 5.07
C HIS A 157 12.72 5.82 5.51
N TYR A 158 11.41 5.62 5.67
CA TYR A 158 10.61 6.59 6.40
C TYR A 158 10.87 6.38 7.89
N ASP A 159 11.70 7.26 8.46
CA ASP A 159 11.74 7.40 9.92
C ASP A 159 10.33 7.81 10.33
N HIS A 160 9.57 6.86 10.89
CA HIS A 160 8.31 7.15 11.54
C HIS A 160 8.63 8.05 12.74
N ALA A 161 8.60 9.36 12.51
CA ALA A 161 8.50 10.35 13.56
C ALA A 161 7.07 10.30 14.12
N GLU A 162 6.66 9.15 14.65
CA GLU A 162 5.36 9.04 15.30
C GLU A 162 5.47 9.51 16.74
N HIS A 163 4.93 10.72 16.93
CA HIS A 163 4.14 11.16 18.07
C HIS A 163 4.84 11.11 19.42
N THR A 164 5.63 12.14 19.72
CA THR A 164 5.51 12.70 21.08
C THR A 164 4.08 13.23 21.18
N ILE A 165 3.21 12.44 21.78
CA ILE A 165 1.87 12.85 22.18
C ILE A 165 2.09 13.98 23.19
N ILE A 166 2.11 15.22 22.71
CA ILE A 166 1.93 16.37 23.57
C ILE A 166 0.44 16.29 23.89
N VAL A 167 0.12 15.83 25.10
CA VAL A 167 -1.23 15.98 25.65
C VAL A 167 -1.44 17.49 25.76
N ASN A 168 -2.01 18.10 24.72
CA ASN A 168 -2.67 19.39 24.87
C ASN A 168 -3.96 19.06 25.62
N GLU A 169 -4.05 19.47 26.89
CA GLU A 169 -5.20 19.23 27.77
C GLU A 169 -6.47 19.99 27.33
N ASP A 170 -6.43 20.75 26.24
CA ASP A 170 -7.50 21.64 25.85
C ASP A 170 -7.95 21.38 24.40
N GLU A 171 -8.85 20.41 24.19
CA GLU A 171 -9.94 20.57 23.23
C GLU A 171 -11.02 19.48 23.40
N SER A 172 -12.18 19.94 23.84
CA SER A 172 -13.40 19.20 24.06
C SER A 172 -14.04 18.71 22.76
N GLU A 173 -14.40 17.43 22.77
CA GLU A 173 -15.55 16.79 22.11
C GLU A 173 -15.71 16.96 20.59
N ARG A 174 -15.39 15.87 19.86
CA ARG A 174 -16.22 15.41 18.73
C ARG A 174 -15.99 13.92 18.48
N GLU A 175 -17.07 13.14 18.61
CA GLU A 175 -17.16 11.73 18.23
C GLU A 175 -17.02 11.57 16.71
N ASP A 176 -16.14 10.69 16.23
CA ASP A 176 -16.53 9.60 15.32
C ASP A 176 -15.45 8.50 15.25
N LYS A 177 -15.90 7.30 14.89
CA LYS A 177 -15.29 5.97 15.08
C LYS A 177 -14.09 5.68 14.18
N GLY A 178 -13.11 4.95 14.72
CA GLY A 178 -12.18 4.15 13.91
C GLY A 178 -10.93 3.63 14.63
N VAL A 179 -11.08 2.57 15.42
CA VAL A 179 -10.02 1.62 15.84
C VAL A 179 -8.72 2.24 16.37
N ASP A 180 -8.72 2.66 17.65
CA ASP A 180 -7.49 2.81 18.42
C ASP A 180 -7.44 1.76 19.53
N ILE A 181 -6.63 0.72 19.31
CA ILE A 181 -6.20 -0.22 20.35
C ILE A 181 -5.06 0.45 21.11
N TYR A 182 -5.38 1.42 21.97
CA TYR A 182 -4.49 1.84 23.03
C TYR A 182 -5.27 1.87 24.34
N VAL A 183 -5.01 0.85 25.15
CA VAL A 183 -5.54 0.73 26.51
C VAL A 183 -5.14 1.98 27.28
N ALA A 184 -6.13 2.82 27.59
CA ALA A 184 -6.00 3.90 28.55
C ALA A 184 -5.41 3.32 29.84
N VAL A 185 -4.19 3.76 30.18
CA VAL A 185 -3.59 3.45 31.48
C VAL A 185 -4.52 4.05 32.54
N PRO A 186 -5.03 3.25 33.50
CA PRO A 186 -5.95 3.78 34.51
C PRO A 186 -5.22 4.84 35.36
N LYS A 187 -5.90 5.97 35.59
CA LYS A 187 -5.40 7.05 36.45
C LYS A 187 -5.04 6.49 37.83
N THR A 188 -3.83 6.77 38.30
CA THR A 188 -3.31 6.33 39.59
C THR A 188 -4.21 6.82 40.73
N PRO A 189 -4.77 5.96 41.59
CA PRO A 189 -5.46 6.41 42.78
C PRO A 189 -4.44 6.95 43.79
N ALA A 190 -4.75 8.10 44.39
CA ALA A 190 -3.90 8.86 45.30
C ALA A 190 -3.77 8.27 46.71
N ASN A 191 -3.72 6.93 46.86
CA ASN A 191 -3.56 6.31 48.18
C ASN A 191 -2.48 5.22 48.18
N ASP A 192 -1.64 5.26 49.22
CA ASP A 192 -0.42 4.49 49.37
C ASP A 192 -0.64 2.97 49.25
N GLN A 193 0.28 2.35 48.50
CA GLN A 193 0.43 0.91 48.20
C GLN A 193 -0.56 0.32 47.18
N VAL A 194 -0.16 0.38 45.91
CA VAL A 194 -0.76 -0.41 44.82
C VAL A 194 0.12 -1.64 44.57
N ALA A 195 -0.33 -2.82 45.02
CA ALA A 195 0.24 -4.09 44.59
C ALA A 195 -0.42 -4.50 43.28
N ILE A 196 0.34 -4.51 42.18
CA ILE A 196 -0.14 -4.99 40.87
C ILE A 196 0.19 -6.50 40.79
N PRO A 197 -0.80 -7.40 40.81
CA PRO A 197 -0.56 -8.81 40.61
C PRO A 197 -0.20 -9.06 39.13
N VAL A 198 1.07 -9.33 38.86
CA VAL A 198 1.54 -9.75 37.53
C VAL A 198 1.16 -11.22 37.33
N GLN A 199 0.08 -11.50 36.60
CA GLN A 199 -0.23 -12.85 36.14
C GLN A 199 0.79 -13.26 35.07
N GLN A 200 1.66 -14.22 35.41
CA GLN A 200 2.57 -14.85 34.46
C GLN A 200 1.77 -15.58 33.39
N SER A 201 1.79 -15.06 32.15
CA SER A 201 1.28 -15.77 30.98
C SER A 201 2.21 -16.95 30.66
N THR A 202 1.68 -18.16 30.79
CA THR A 202 2.42 -19.44 30.75
C THR A 202 2.91 -19.88 29.37
N HIS A 203 3.06 -18.99 28.39
CA HIS A 203 3.32 -19.41 27.01
C HIS A 203 4.15 -18.44 26.16
N HIS A 204 5.38 -18.12 26.60
CA HIS A 204 6.46 -17.79 25.67
C HIS A 204 7.78 -18.30 26.24
N THR A 205 8.46 -19.18 25.52
CA THR A 205 9.88 -19.53 25.70
C THR A 205 10.74 -18.31 25.35
N SER A 206 10.60 -17.24 26.13
CA SER A 206 11.39 -16.04 26.00
C SER A 206 12.79 -16.34 26.54
N LYS A 207 13.82 -16.22 25.70
CA LYS A 207 15.21 -16.29 26.16
C LYS A 207 15.39 -15.15 27.16
N SER A 208 15.75 -15.47 28.40
CA SER A 208 16.04 -14.48 29.43
C SER A 208 17.26 -13.65 29.00
N VAL A 209 17.04 -12.40 28.60
CA VAL A 209 18.11 -11.45 28.25
C VAL A 209 18.30 -10.49 29.40
N SER A 210 19.54 -10.34 29.88
CA SER A 210 19.92 -9.26 30.78
C SER A 210 20.45 -8.11 29.94
N LEU A 211 19.97 -6.90 30.22
CA LEU A 211 20.44 -5.67 29.59
C LEU A 211 21.43 -5.00 30.55
N ALA A 212 22.63 -4.70 30.09
CA ALA A 212 23.62 -3.95 30.86
C ALA A 212 24.27 -2.91 29.95
N PHE A 213 24.42 -1.70 30.48
CA PHE A 213 25.10 -0.61 29.80
C PHE A 213 26.14 -0.02 30.75
N LYS A 214 27.31 0.26 30.19
CA LYS A 214 28.46 0.79 30.92
C LYS A 214 28.97 2.04 30.22
N ASP A 215 29.25 3.07 31.01
CA ASP A 215 29.84 4.33 30.60
C ASP A 215 29.12 4.93 29.39
N LEU A 216 27.79 5.07 29.49
CA LEU A 216 26.97 5.66 28.43
C LEU A 216 27.11 7.19 28.45
N TRP A 217 27.60 7.74 27.34
CA TRP A 217 27.67 9.17 27.06
C TRP A 217 26.79 9.48 25.86
N TYR A 218 26.12 10.63 25.88
CA TYR A 218 25.33 11.09 24.74
C TYR A 218 25.35 12.61 24.66
N SER A 219 25.71 13.10 23.49
CA SER A 219 25.83 14.51 23.16
C SER A 219 24.98 14.86 21.94
N VAL A 220 24.33 16.03 22.00
CA VAL A 220 23.58 16.59 20.88
C VAL A 220 24.32 17.82 20.36
N PRO A 221 24.56 17.93 19.05
CA PRO A 221 25.17 19.11 18.47
C PRO A 221 24.26 20.32 18.69
N ASN A 222 24.82 21.42 19.19
CA ASN A 222 24.07 22.64 19.43
C ASN A 222 23.83 23.35 18.08
N PRO A 223 22.58 23.76 17.74
CA PRO A 223 22.31 24.46 16.48
C PRO A 223 22.99 25.84 16.37
N THR A 224 23.44 26.41 17.49
CA THR A 224 24.14 27.70 17.51
C THR A 224 25.62 27.52 17.18
N LYS A 225 26.04 28.02 16.00
CA LYS A 225 27.44 27.98 15.52
C LYS A 225 28.38 28.59 16.58
N GLY A 226 29.18 27.74 17.25
CA GLY A 226 30.26 28.16 18.14
C GLY A 226 30.13 27.76 19.62
N GLU A 227 29.04 27.11 20.03
CA GLU A 227 28.89 26.55 21.38
C GLU A 227 29.27 25.05 21.42
N PRO A 228 29.82 24.55 22.55
CA PRO A 228 30.16 23.14 22.70
C PRO A 228 28.91 22.25 22.65
N ASP A 229 29.09 21.02 22.17
CA ASP A 229 28.03 20.00 22.11
C ASP A 229 27.38 19.80 23.49
N LEU A 230 26.05 19.78 23.53
CA LEU A 230 25.31 19.62 24.78
C LEU A 230 25.35 18.15 25.20
N GLN A 231 26.16 17.85 26.22
CA GLN A 231 26.20 16.53 26.83
C GLN A 231 24.98 16.30 27.72
N LEU A 232 24.06 15.45 27.26
CA LEU A 232 22.83 15.11 27.96
C LEU A 232 23.00 13.92 28.90
N LEU A 233 23.83 12.92 28.53
CA LEU A 233 24.16 11.77 29.37
C LEU A 233 25.66 11.72 29.61
N LYS A 234 26.08 11.49 30.86
CA LYS A 234 27.48 11.53 31.28
C LYS A 234 27.83 10.29 32.09
N GLY A 235 28.50 9.32 31.47
CA GLY A 235 29.06 8.15 32.14
C GLY A 235 28.03 7.32 32.93
N ILE A 236 26.84 7.11 32.36
CA ILE A 236 25.76 6.40 33.04
C ILE A 236 25.99 4.90 32.95
N ASN A 237 25.88 4.22 34.10
CA ASN A 237 26.05 2.79 34.26
C ASN A 237 24.76 2.17 34.80
N GLY A 238 24.37 0.99 34.30
CA GLY A 238 23.16 0.32 34.77
C GLY A 238 22.98 -1.07 34.21
N HIS A 239 22.12 -1.85 34.87
CA HIS A 239 21.74 -3.19 34.42
C HIS A 239 20.28 -3.49 34.79
N ALA A 240 19.62 -4.31 33.97
CA ALA A 240 18.29 -4.82 34.17
C ALA A 240 18.31 -6.35 34.04
N LEU A 241 17.75 -7.03 35.04
CA LEU A 241 17.71 -8.48 35.12
C LEU A 241 16.37 -9.02 34.59
N PRO A 242 16.38 -10.18 33.92
CA PRO A 242 15.15 -10.82 33.47
C PRO A 242 14.27 -11.19 34.66
N GLY A 243 12.97 -10.92 34.55
CA GLY A 243 11.99 -11.19 35.62
C GLY A 243 11.89 -10.11 36.71
N THR A 244 12.58 -8.98 36.55
CA THR A 244 12.46 -7.82 37.45
C THR A 244 11.92 -6.61 36.70
N ILE A 245 11.16 -5.74 37.38
CA ILE A 245 10.71 -4.45 36.84
C ILE A 245 11.67 -3.37 37.34
N THR A 246 12.41 -2.74 36.43
CA THR A 246 13.31 -1.62 36.74
C THR A 246 12.63 -0.30 36.38
N ALA A 247 12.41 0.56 37.37
CA ALA A 247 11.83 1.89 37.16
C ALA A 247 12.94 2.96 37.10
N LEU A 248 12.87 3.86 36.12
CA LEU A 248 13.76 5.02 35.99
C LEU A 248 13.05 6.28 36.50
N MET A 249 13.47 6.79 37.67
CA MET A 249 12.86 7.95 38.33
C MET A 249 13.85 9.11 38.47
N GLY A 250 13.36 10.35 38.47
CA GLY A 250 14.17 11.56 38.55
C GLY A 250 13.40 12.82 38.15
N SER A 251 13.96 14.01 38.40
CA SER A 251 13.33 15.30 38.11
C SER A 251 13.03 15.49 36.61
N SER A 252 12.07 16.36 36.29
CA SER A 252 11.80 16.76 34.90
C SER A 252 13.06 17.38 34.29
N GLY A 253 13.43 16.97 33.07
CA GLY A 253 14.66 17.40 32.41
C GLY A 253 15.95 16.62 32.75
N ALA A 254 15.92 15.66 33.68
CA ALA A 254 17.10 14.86 34.06
C ALA A 254 17.62 13.89 32.96
N GLY A 255 17.03 13.88 31.76
CA GLY A 255 17.47 13.02 30.66
C GLY A 255 16.96 11.57 30.71
N LYS A 256 15.90 11.27 31.49
CA LYS A 256 15.33 9.91 31.60
C LYS A 256 14.84 9.35 30.27
N THR A 257 14.04 10.14 29.55
CA THR A 257 13.54 9.78 28.21
C THR A 257 14.71 9.67 27.23
N THR A 258 15.69 10.57 27.33
CA THR A 258 16.92 10.52 26.51
C THR A 258 17.71 9.23 26.75
N LEU A 259 17.87 8.80 28.00
CA LEU A 259 18.54 7.54 28.35
C LEU A 259 17.81 6.34 27.74
N MET A 260 16.48 6.30 27.88
CA MET A 260 15.67 5.22 27.33
C MET A 260 15.76 5.17 25.81
N ASP A 261 15.74 6.34 25.16
CA ASP A 261 15.85 6.45 23.70
C ASP A 261 17.21 6.00 23.17
N VAL A 262 18.29 6.32 23.88
CA VAL A 262 19.65 5.93 23.49
C VAL A 262 19.84 4.42 23.64
N ILE A 263 19.36 3.83 24.75
CA ILE A 263 19.45 2.37 24.97
C ILE A 263 18.57 1.60 23.97
N ALA A 264 17.42 2.15 23.60
CA ALA A 264 16.54 1.57 22.59
C ALA A 264 17.02 1.78 21.14
N GLY A 265 18.11 2.55 20.92
CA GLY A 265 18.59 2.88 19.59
C GLY A 265 17.71 3.88 18.82
N ARG A 266 16.76 4.54 19.48
CA ARG A 266 15.82 5.51 18.87
C ARG A 266 16.49 6.83 18.49
N LYS A 267 17.63 7.16 19.10
CA LYS A 267 18.39 8.39 18.80
C LYS A 267 19.67 8.05 18.03
N THR A 268 19.67 8.33 16.73
CA THR A 268 20.79 8.09 15.80
C THR A 268 21.56 9.36 15.42
N GLY A 269 21.00 10.55 15.69
CA GLY A 269 21.60 11.84 15.29
C GLY A 269 22.63 12.43 16.27
N GLY A 270 22.87 11.80 17.42
CA GLY A 270 23.85 12.23 18.42
C GLY A 270 25.09 11.34 18.47
N LYS A 271 26.10 11.77 19.22
CA LYS A 271 27.36 11.03 19.47
C LYS A 271 27.50 10.63 20.92
#